data_AF-A0A7K3HFJ8-F1
#
_entry.id   AF-A0A7K3HFJ8-F1
#
_cell.length_a   1.000
_cell.length_b   1.000
_cell.length_c   1.000
_cell.angle_alpha   90.00
_cell.angle_beta   90.00
_cell.angle_gamma   90.00
#
_symmetry.space_group_name_H-M   'P 1'
#
loop_
_entity.id
_entity.type
_entity.pdbx_description
1 polymer ?
#
loop_
_entity_poly.entity_id
_entity_poly.type
_entity_poly.pdbx_seq_one_letter_code
_entity_poly.pdbx_strand_id
1 'polypeptide(L)'
;MGQHDACAREVQQLLHAKGADIDVDGNFGPQTQRRVTAFQVLAGLKPNGVVGDATKKALYEQPVKMSVWPPEKVRRRIREVFTEAPDRAVVIADCQSFLDPLHILPNTNGSRNWGVFQISDIRLRDLGGTPRQALDPEWNIRAAKRLWDQHRDFRHWPHCDRVFTPSPEASDTAR
;
A
#
# COMPACT_ATOMS: atom_id res chain seq x y z
N MET A 1 -14.08 -7.08 -26.42
CA MET A 1 -15.09 -6.91 -25.35
C MET A 1 -15.99 -8.14 -25.35
N GLY A 2 -16.21 -8.77 -24.20
CA GLY A 2 -17.03 -10.00 -24.07
C GLY A 2 -16.37 -11.09 -23.22
N GLN A 3 -15.18 -11.58 -23.59
CA GLN A 3 -14.50 -12.66 -22.85
C GLN A 3 -13.50 -12.15 -21.80
N HIS A 4 -12.78 -11.06 -22.10
CA HIS A 4 -11.85 -10.43 -21.14
C HIS A 4 -12.57 -9.83 -19.93
N ASP A 5 -13.77 -9.29 -20.14
CA ASP A 5 -14.55 -8.62 -19.10
C ASP A 5 -15.17 -9.64 -18.12
N ALA A 6 -15.54 -10.83 -18.62
CA ALA A 6 -16.01 -11.93 -17.79
C ALA A 6 -14.89 -12.49 -16.88
N CYS A 7 -13.69 -12.72 -17.44
CA CYS A 7 -12.54 -13.19 -16.66
C CYS A 7 -12.10 -12.17 -15.60
N ALA A 8 -12.11 -10.87 -15.92
CA ALA A 8 -11.77 -9.83 -14.95
C ALA A 8 -12.81 -9.74 -13.83
N ARG A 9 -14.10 -9.79 -14.17
CA ARG A 9 -15.20 -9.80 -13.20
C ARG A 9 -15.10 -10.97 -12.23
N GLU A 10 -14.81 -12.16 -12.72
CA GLU A 10 -14.64 -13.36 -11.88
C GLU A 10 -13.49 -13.20 -10.88
N VAL A 11 -12.33 -12.70 -11.34
CA VAL A 11 -11.19 -12.43 -10.46
C VAL A 11 -11.58 -11.43 -9.37
N GLN A 12 -12.28 -10.34 -9.73
CA GLN A 12 -12.75 -9.35 -8.76
C GLN A 12 -13.72 -9.96 -7.74
N GLN A 13 -14.67 -10.78 -8.18
CA GLN A 13 -15.59 -11.50 -7.29
C GLN A 13 -14.86 -12.40 -6.30
N LEU A 14 -13.86 -13.16 -6.77
CA LEU A 14 -13.06 -14.05 -5.91
C LEU A 14 -12.21 -13.26 -4.91
N LEU A 15 -11.62 -12.14 -5.32
CA LEU A 15 -10.87 -11.26 -4.42
C LEU A 15 -11.78 -10.61 -3.37
N HIS A 16 -12.94 -10.10 -3.80
CA HIS A 16 -13.96 -9.52 -2.92
C HIS A 16 -14.45 -10.56 -1.90
N ALA A 17 -14.72 -11.80 -2.33
CA ALA A 17 -15.11 -12.90 -1.44
C ALA A 17 -14.04 -13.25 -0.39
N LYS A 18 -12.76 -12.96 -0.67
CA LYS A 18 -11.64 -13.09 0.28
C LYS A 18 -11.48 -11.86 1.20
N GLY A 19 -12.34 -10.85 1.05
CA GLY A 19 -12.36 -9.63 1.87
C GLY A 19 -11.50 -8.48 1.32
N ALA A 20 -11.11 -8.52 0.05
CA ALA A 20 -10.45 -7.39 -0.58
C ALA A 20 -11.45 -6.25 -0.83
N ASP A 21 -11.05 -5.02 -0.48
CA ASP A 21 -11.79 -3.82 -0.86
C ASP A 21 -11.53 -3.47 -2.33
N ILE A 22 -12.51 -3.76 -3.20
CA ILE A 22 -12.44 -3.61 -4.66
C ILE A 22 -13.84 -3.59 -5.28
N ASP A 23 -13.99 -2.82 -6.36
CA ASP A 23 -15.19 -2.83 -7.18
C ASP A 23 -15.23 -4.03 -8.16
N VAL A 24 -16.43 -4.57 -8.39
CA VAL A 24 -16.67 -5.66 -9.36
C VAL A 24 -17.26 -5.09 -10.65
N ASP A 25 -16.43 -4.37 -11.39
CA ASP A 25 -16.83 -3.64 -12.62
C ASP A 25 -16.53 -4.42 -13.92
N GLY A 26 -15.75 -5.51 -13.85
CA GLY A 26 -15.30 -6.29 -15.00
C GLY A 26 -14.09 -5.69 -15.72
N ASN A 27 -13.49 -4.62 -15.21
CA ASN A 27 -12.29 -4.01 -15.79
C ASN A 27 -11.04 -4.42 -15.00
N PHE A 28 -10.04 -4.95 -15.72
CA PHE A 28 -8.74 -5.23 -15.10
C PHE A 28 -7.89 -3.96 -15.03
N GLY A 29 -8.30 -3.01 -14.18
CA GLY A 29 -7.59 -1.76 -13.94
C GLY A 29 -6.48 -1.86 -12.87
N PRO A 30 -5.83 -0.72 -12.55
CA PRO A 30 -4.76 -0.67 -11.55
C PRO A 30 -5.18 -1.19 -10.16
N GLN A 31 -6.41 -0.94 -9.72
CA GLN A 31 -6.91 -1.46 -8.44
C GLN A 31 -6.98 -2.99 -8.46
N THR A 32 -7.54 -3.59 -9.51
CA THR A 32 -7.57 -5.05 -9.69
C THR A 32 -6.17 -5.64 -9.68
N GLN A 33 -5.23 -5.04 -10.42
CA GLN A 33 -3.84 -5.49 -10.44
C GLN A 33 -3.18 -5.42 -9.06
N ARG A 34 -3.41 -4.37 -8.28
CA ARG A 34 -2.92 -4.24 -6.90
C ARG A 34 -3.46 -5.35 -6.01
N ARG A 35 -4.77 -5.62 -6.06
CA ARG A 35 -5.39 -6.70 -5.27
C ARG A 35 -4.90 -8.07 -5.69
N VAL A 36 -4.72 -8.35 -6.98
CA VAL A 36 -4.08 -9.59 -7.45
C VAL A 36 -2.66 -9.71 -6.90
N THR A 37 -1.87 -8.63 -6.95
CA THR A 37 -0.49 -8.63 -6.43
C THR A 37 -0.47 -8.89 -4.93
N ALA A 38 -1.35 -8.23 -4.16
CA ALA A 38 -1.50 -8.46 -2.71
C ALA A 38 -1.92 -9.90 -2.40
N PHE A 39 -2.91 -10.42 -3.13
CA PHE A 39 -3.36 -11.80 -3.01
C PHE A 39 -2.20 -12.78 -3.25
N GLN A 40 -1.41 -12.57 -4.30
CA GLN A 40 -0.25 -13.42 -4.60
C GLN A 40 0.77 -13.41 -3.45
N VAL A 41 1.06 -12.25 -2.86
CA VAL A 41 1.94 -12.17 -1.67
C VAL A 41 1.35 -13.00 -0.52
N LEU A 42 0.05 -12.85 -0.24
CA LEU A 42 -0.62 -13.52 0.87
C LEU A 42 -0.78 -15.03 0.65
N ALA A 43 -0.89 -15.47 -0.61
CA ALA A 43 -0.93 -16.85 -1.06
C ALA A 43 0.45 -17.51 -1.19
N GLY A 44 1.54 -16.77 -0.97
CA GLY A 44 2.91 -17.29 -1.13
C GLY A 44 3.32 -17.53 -2.60
N LEU A 45 2.65 -16.87 -3.54
CA LEU A 45 2.95 -16.93 -4.97
C LEU A 45 3.91 -15.81 -5.38
N LYS A 46 4.49 -15.92 -6.59
CA LYS A 46 5.25 -14.82 -7.20
C LYS A 46 4.30 -13.62 -7.42
N PRO A 47 4.53 -12.47 -6.77
CA PRO A 47 3.64 -11.32 -6.89
C PRO A 47 3.96 -10.58 -8.18
N ASN A 48 3.37 -10.96 -9.30
CA ASN A 48 3.57 -10.33 -10.61
C ASN A 48 2.34 -9.57 -11.10
N GLY A 49 1.22 -9.62 -10.38
CA GLY A 49 -0.04 -8.98 -10.76
C GLY A 49 -0.75 -9.67 -11.93
N VAL A 50 -0.26 -10.83 -12.38
CA VAL A 50 -0.79 -11.58 -13.52
C VAL A 50 -1.60 -12.79 -13.03
N VAL A 51 -2.81 -12.95 -13.57
CA VAL A 51 -3.71 -14.06 -13.24
C VAL A 51 -3.44 -15.27 -14.15
N GLY A 52 -2.30 -15.94 -13.92
CA GLY A 52 -1.99 -17.25 -14.52
C GLY A 52 -2.61 -18.42 -13.74
N ASP A 53 -2.37 -19.65 -14.19
CA ASP A 53 -3.01 -20.85 -13.64
C ASP A 53 -2.75 -21.05 -12.14
N ALA A 54 -1.53 -20.78 -11.66
CA ALA A 54 -1.22 -20.82 -10.24
C ALA A 54 -2.05 -19.82 -9.42
N THR A 55 -2.23 -18.59 -9.93
CA THR A 55 -3.07 -17.57 -9.29
C THR A 55 -4.53 -17.99 -9.29
N LYS A 56 -5.05 -18.48 -10.43
CA LYS A 56 -6.43 -18.96 -10.55
C LYS A 56 -6.71 -20.09 -9.56
N LYS A 57 -5.86 -21.12 -9.55
CA LYS A 57 -5.96 -22.25 -8.62
C LYS A 57 -6.02 -21.77 -7.17
N ALA A 58 -5.10 -20.89 -6.77
CA ALA A 58 -5.08 -20.36 -5.42
C ALA A 58 -6.34 -19.53 -5.08
N LEU A 59 -6.90 -18.78 -6.03
CA LEU A 59 -8.12 -18.00 -5.81
C LEU A 59 -9.31 -18.91 -5.44
N TYR A 60 -9.46 -20.07 -6.07
CA TYR A 60 -10.54 -21.01 -5.72
C TYR A 60 -10.24 -21.84 -4.48
N GLU A 61 -9.00 -22.30 -4.32
CA GLU A 61 -8.70 -23.38 -3.37
C GLU A 61 -8.14 -22.89 -2.03
N GLN A 62 -7.42 -21.76 -1.99
CA GLN A 62 -6.72 -21.36 -0.77
C GLN A 62 -7.56 -20.42 0.11
N PRO A 63 -7.58 -20.64 1.44
CA PRO A 63 -8.27 -19.78 2.41
C PRO A 63 -7.43 -18.53 2.77
N VAL A 64 -7.04 -17.75 1.76
CA VAL A 64 -6.33 -16.48 1.96
C VAL A 64 -7.31 -15.41 2.39
N LYS A 65 -6.98 -14.67 3.45
CA LYS A 65 -7.75 -13.51 3.92
C LYS A 65 -7.10 -12.22 3.44
N MET A 66 -7.88 -11.37 2.78
CA MET A 66 -7.46 -10.06 2.29
C MET A 66 -8.08 -8.89 3.06
N SER A 67 -8.94 -9.18 4.03
CA SER A 67 -9.47 -8.16 4.94
C SER A 67 -8.32 -7.55 5.76
N VAL A 68 -8.14 -6.25 5.63
CA VAL A 68 -7.16 -5.45 6.38
C VAL A 68 -7.86 -4.43 7.28
N TRP A 69 -7.10 -3.61 7.99
CA TRP A 69 -7.69 -2.57 8.84
C TRP A 69 -8.38 -1.48 8.00
N PRO A 70 -9.54 -0.97 8.44
CA PRO A 70 -10.16 0.18 7.80
C PRO A 70 -9.31 1.45 8.01
N PRO A 71 -9.43 2.46 7.12
CA PRO A 71 -8.66 3.71 7.17
C PRO A 71 -8.64 4.38 8.56
N GLU A 72 -9.75 4.36 9.29
CA GLU A 72 -9.93 4.97 10.59
C GLU A 72 -9.06 4.29 11.66
N LYS A 73 -8.92 2.97 11.57
CA LYS A 73 -8.06 2.20 12.46
C LYS A 73 -6.58 2.44 12.13
N VAL A 74 -6.25 2.52 10.84
CA VAL A 74 -4.88 2.88 10.39
C VAL A 74 -4.52 4.27 10.89
N ARG A 75 -5.40 5.26 10.69
CA ARG A 75 -5.24 6.65 11.15
C ARG A 75 -5.00 6.73 12.66
N ARG A 76 -5.85 6.07 13.46
CA ARG A 76 -5.67 6.01 14.92
C ARG A 76 -4.31 5.42 15.28
N ARG A 77 -3.93 4.31 14.63
CA ARG A 77 -2.67 3.65 14.94
C ARG A 77 -1.45 4.48 14.58
N ILE A 78 -1.47 5.20 13.47
CA ILE A 78 -0.41 6.14 13.11
C ILE A 78 -0.21 7.19 14.20
N ARG A 79 -1.30 7.80 14.71
CA ARG A 79 -1.22 8.80 15.78
C ARG A 79 -0.63 8.25 17.07
N GLU A 80 -0.92 7.00 17.41
CA GLU A 80 -0.34 6.32 18.58
C GLU A 80 1.16 6.03 18.42
N VAL A 81 1.63 5.78 17.20
CA VAL A 81 3.03 5.43 16.93
C VAL A 81 3.91 6.67 16.69
N PHE A 82 3.37 7.69 16.04
CA PHE A 82 4.05 8.95 15.72
C PHE A 82 3.62 10.05 16.70
N THR A 83 3.95 9.89 17.98
CA THR A 83 3.50 10.83 19.03
C THR A 83 4.05 12.24 18.84
N GLU A 84 5.18 12.40 18.15
CA GLU A 84 5.86 13.69 17.99
C GLU A 84 5.41 14.46 16.74
N ALA A 85 4.81 13.76 15.76
CA ALA A 85 4.29 14.37 14.53
C ALA A 85 3.04 13.62 14.01
N PRO A 86 1.99 13.44 14.83
CA PRO A 86 0.89 12.51 14.54
C PRO A 86 0.08 12.90 13.30
N ASP A 87 -0.31 14.17 13.18
CA ASP A 87 -1.14 14.62 12.06
C ASP A 87 -0.35 14.66 10.74
N ARG A 88 0.92 15.07 10.78
CA ARG A 88 1.81 15.05 9.61
C ARG A 88 2.04 13.63 9.10
N ALA A 89 2.26 12.66 10.00
CA ALA A 89 2.41 11.25 9.63
C ALA A 89 1.12 10.71 8.97
N VAL A 90 -0.04 11.06 9.50
CA VAL A 90 -1.34 10.68 8.92
C VAL A 90 -1.52 11.26 7.53
N VAL A 91 -1.24 12.55 7.32
CA VAL A 91 -1.35 13.21 6.00
C VAL A 91 -0.43 12.55 4.98
N ILE A 92 0.79 12.20 5.38
CA ILE A 92 1.73 11.50 4.51
C ILE A 92 1.20 10.12 4.15
N ALA A 93 0.78 9.31 5.11
CA ALA A 93 0.23 7.97 4.84
C ALA A 93 -1.00 8.01 3.94
N ASP A 94 -1.88 8.99 4.14
CA ASP A 94 -3.09 9.20 3.34
C ASP A 94 -2.73 9.57 1.90
N CYS A 95 -1.80 10.52 1.70
CA CYS A 95 -1.28 10.87 0.38
C CYS A 95 -0.59 9.68 -0.32
N GLN A 96 0.10 8.82 0.42
CA GLN A 96 0.86 7.70 -0.14
C GLN A 96 -0.03 6.52 -0.56
N SER A 97 -1.13 6.28 0.16
CA SER A 97 -1.87 5.02 0.03
C SER A 97 -3.38 5.12 0.19
N PHE A 98 -3.93 6.31 0.47
CA PHE A 98 -5.30 6.47 0.94
C PHE A 98 -5.58 5.67 2.23
N LEU A 99 -4.55 5.51 3.06
CA LEU A 99 -4.54 4.65 4.25
C LEU A 99 -4.87 3.18 3.98
N ASP A 100 -4.73 2.70 2.74
CA ASP A 100 -4.98 1.31 2.34
C ASP A 100 -3.72 0.45 2.56
N PRO A 101 -3.76 -0.54 3.48
CA PRO A 101 -2.62 -1.45 3.72
C PRO A 101 -2.25 -2.32 2.51
N LEU A 102 -3.16 -2.51 1.55
CA LEU A 102 -2.93 -3.27 0.32
C LEU A 102 -2.62 -2.38 -0.89
N HIS A 103 -2.27 -1.11 -0.67
CA HIS A 103 -1.81 -0.22 -1.74
C HIS A 103 -0.39 -0.60 -2.19
N ILE A 104 -0.26 -1.03 -3.44
CA ILE A 104 1.03 -1.45 -4.01
C ILE A 104 1.29 -0.63 -5.27
N LEU A 105 2.46 -0.01 -5.37
CA LEU A 105 2.85 0.73 -6.57
C LEU A 105 4.10 0.11 -7.20
N PRO A 106 4.06 -0.28 -8.49
CA PRO A 106 5.26 -0.70 -9.20
C PRO A 106 6.12 0.53 -9.55
N ASN A 107 7.43 0.34 -9.49
CA ASN A 107 8.43 1.31 -9.95
C ASN A 107 8.95 0.89 -11.34
N THR A 108 9.48 1.85 -12.10
CA THR A 108 10.01 1.63 -13.47
C THR A 108 11.21 0.67 -13.51
N ASN A 109 11.95 0.56 -12.42
CA ASN A 109 13.10 -0.34 -12.28
C ASN A 109 12.71 -1.78 -11.86
N GLY A 110 11.42 -2.11 -11.85
CA GLY A 110 10.90 -3.43 -11.48
C GLY A 110 10.76 -3.67 -9.97
N SER A 111 11.21 -2.74 -9.12
CA SER A 111 10.90 -2.76 -7.68
C SER A 111 9.47 -2.27 -7.42
N ARG A 112 9.01 -2.38 -6.18
CA ARG A 112 7.70 -1.89 -5.74
C ARG A 112 7.78 -1.14 -4.43
N ASN A 113 6.72 -0.39 -4.16
CA ASN A 113 6.42 0.24 -2.88
C ASN A 113 5.18 -0.42 -2.28
N TRP A 114 5.20 -0.61 -0.95
CA TRP A 114 4.25 -1.47 -0.26
C TRP A 114 3.53 -0.77 0.89
N GLY A 115 2.21 -0.94 0.91
CA GLY A 115 1.32 -0.64 2.03
C GLY A 115 1.22 0.84 2.39
N VAL A 116 0.83 1.08 3.64
CA VAL A 116 0.38 2.39 4.15
C VAL A 116 1.39 3.51 3.90
N PHE A 117 2.67 3.24 4.15
CA PHE A 117 3.76 4.20 3.93
C PHE A 117 4.58 3.91 2.68
N GLN A 118 4.07 3.13 1.71
CA GLN A 118 4.76 2.89 0.43
C GLN A 118 6.26 2.55 0.61
N ILE A 119 6.57 1.64 1.54
CA ILE A 119 7.95 1.24 1.82
C ILE A 119 8.50 0.49 0.61
N SER A 120 9.63 0.93 0.06
CA SER A 120 10.21 0.32 -1.15
C SER A 120 10.84 -1.05 -0.88
N ASP A 121 10.98 -1.89 -1.90
CA ASP A 121 11.69 -3.19 -1.79
C ASP A 121 13.11 -3.06 -1.22
N ILE A 122 13.82 -1.98 -1.58
CA ILE A 122 15.17 -1.71 -1.05
C ILE A 122 15.08 -1.48 0.45
N ARG A 123 14.17 -0.61 0.89
CA ARG A 123 13.96 -0.32 2.31
C ARG A 123 13.46 -1.52 3.09
N LEU A 124 12.62 -2.37 2.51
CA LEU A 124 12.21 -3.61 3.14
C LEU A 124 13.41 -4.51 3.43
N ARG A 125 14.34 -4.66 2.49
CA ARG A 125 15.57 -5.44 2.71
C ARG A 125 16.42 -4.84 3.81
N ASP A 126 16.65 -3.52 3.79
CA ASP A 126 17.43 -2.81 4.82
C ASP A 126 16.82 -2.99 6.23
N LEU A 127 15.50 -3.11 6.32
CA LEU A 127 14.75 -3.28 7.56
C LEU A 127 14.55 -4.76 7.97
N GLY A 128 15.08 -5.72 7.21
CA GLY A 128 14.88 -7.15 7.41
C GLY A 128 13.43 -7.61 7.23
N GLY A 129 12.65 -6.87 6.45
CA GLY A 129 11.23 -7.10 6.18
C GLY A 129 10.96 -7.91 4.91
N THR A 130 9.70 -8.31 4.77
CA THR A 130 9.18 -9.03 3.60
C THR A 130 7.97 -8.29 3.01
N PRO A 131 7.60 -8.52 1.74
CA PRO A 131 6.36 -7.97 1.19
C PRO A 131 5.13 -8.34 2.02
N ARG A 132 5.07 -9.57 2.56
CA ARG A 132 3.96 -9.99 3.43
C ARG A 132 3.86 -9.14 4.69
N GLN A 133 4.99 -8.86 5.35
CA GLN A 133 5.02 -7.96 6.50
C GLN A 133 4.70 -6.52 6.10
N ALA A 134 5.10 -6.08 4.90
CA ALA A 134 4.79 -4.75 4.42
C ALA A 134 3.29 -4.52 4.18
N LEU A 135 2.52 -5.58 3.90
CA LEU A 135 1.05 -5.54 3.80
C LEU A 135 0.35 -5.65 5.17
N ASP A 136 1.07 -5.99 6.23
CA ASP A 136 0.55 -5.88 7.60
C ASP A 136 0.64 -4.42 8.06
N PRO A 137 -0.51 -3.75 8.36
CA PRO A 137 -0.51 -2.33 8.67
C PRO A 137 0.27 -2.00 9.96
N GLU A 138 0.27 -2.88 10.97
CA GLU A 138 1.03 -2.63 12.21
C GLU A 138 2.53 -2.61 11.91
N TRP A 139 3.02 -3.61 11.18
CA TRP A 139 4.42 -3.70 10.81
C TRP A 139 4.83 -2.54 9.90
N ASN A 140 4.00 -2.18 8.90
CA ASN A 140 4.27 -1.09 7.97
C ASN A 140 4.38 0.27 8.70
N ILE A 141 3.44 0.58 9.60
CA ILE A 141 3.46 1.81 10.40
C ILE A 141 4.72 1.86 11.28
N ARG A 142 5.07 0.77 11.95
CA ARG A 142 6.29 0.71 12.78
C ARG A 142 7.59 0.78 11.96
N ALA A 143 7.60 0.20 10.77
CA ALA A 143 8.71 0.32 9.83
C ALA A 143 8.92 1.78 9.40
N ALA A 144 7.82 2.49 9.09
CA ALA A 144 7.88 3.91 8.79
C ALA A 144 8.40 4.73 9.98
N LYS A 145 7.96 4.42 11.21
CA LYS A 145 8.46 5.07 12.42
C LYS A 145 9.96 4.85 12.63
N ARG A 146 10.48 3.63 12.41
CA ARG A 146 11.93 3.34 12.46
C ARG A 146 12.72 4.18 11.47
N LEU A 147 12.21 4.37 10.25
CA LEU A 147 12.83 5.23 9.25
C LEU A 147 12.81 6.70 9.67
N TRP A 148 11.67 7.15 10.20
CA TRP A 148 11.51 8.52 10.72
C TRP A 148 12.46 8.78 11.91
N ASP A 149 12.61 7.84 12.84
CA ASP A 149 13.45 8.01 14.03
C ASP A 149 14.95 8.19 13.73
N GLN A 150 15.42 7.79 12.54
CA GLN A 150 16.82 7.98 12.12
C GLN A 150 17.19 9.46 11.99
N HIS A 151 16.24 10.30 11.59
CA HIS A 151 16.48 11.71 11.27
C HIS A 151 15.45 12.66 11.88
N ARG A 152 14.41 12.11 12.51
CA ARG A 152 13.28 12.84 13.10
C ARG A 152 12.55 13.71 12.06
N ASP A 153 12.52 13.24 10.80
CA ASP A 153 11.85 13.92 9.69
C ASP A 153 11.26 12.92 8.68
N PHE A 154 10.51 13.45 7.71
CA PHE A 154 9.82 12.66 6.69
C PHE A 154 10.57 12.64 5.34
N ARG A 155 11.90 12.72 5.35
CA ARG A 155 12.72 12.76 4.11
C ARG A 155 12.54 11.56 3.19
N HIS A 156 11.99 10.46 3.69
CA HIS A 156 11.68 9.27 2.90
C HIS A 156 10.37 9.37 2.10
N TRP A 157 9.55 10.40 2.37
CA TRP A 157 8.28 10.66 1.68
C TRP A 157 8.20 12.10 1.16
N PRO A 158 9.21 12.57 0.39
CA PRO A 158 9.36 13.99 0.09
C PRO A 158 8.18 14.57 -0.71
N HIS A 159 7.54 13.78 -1.58
CA HIS A 159 6.42 14.27 -2.39
C HIS A 159 5.18 14.61 -1.55
N CYS A 160 4.81 13.73 -0.62
CA CYS A 160 3.68 13.96 0.28
C CYS A 160 4.01 14.92 1.42
N ASP A 161 5.29 15.11 1.72
CA ASP A 161 5.75 16.02 2.77
C ASP A 161 5.80 17.49 2.32
N ARG A 162 5.82 17.76 1.00
CA ARG A 162 5.88 19.11 0.42
C ARG A 162 4.79 20.06 0.91
N VAL A 163 3.61 19.55 1.26
CA VAL A 163 2.49 20.37 1.76
C VAL A 163 2.83 21.09 3.08
N PHE A 164 3.87 20.65 3.79
CA PHE A 164 4.35 21.26 5.03
C PHE A 164 5.59 22.15 4.84
N THR A 165 6.14 22.23 3.63
CA THR A 165 7.29 23.10 3.34
C THR A 165 6.78 24.47 2.89
N PRO A 166 7.11 25.58 3.58
CA PRO A 166 6.68 26.90 3.16
C PRO A 166 7.28 27.27 1.80
N SER A 167 6.48 27.95 0.96
CA SER A 167 6.91 28.46 -0.35
C SER A 167 7.91 29.61 -0.15
N PRO A 168 9.00 29.71 -0.93
CA PRO A 168 9.99 30.79 -0.79
C PRO A 168 9.40 32.20 -0.99
N GLU A 169 8.24 32.33 -1.63
CA GLU A 169 7.56 33.62 -1.91
C GLU A 169 6.97 34.31 -0.66
N ALA A 170 6.80 33.62 0.47
CA ALA A 170 6.23 34.21 1.68
C ALA A 170 7.25 35.03 2.52
N SER A 171 8.51 35.09 2.08
CA SER A 171 9.62 35.67 2.85
C SER A 171 9.91 37.13 2.50
N ASP A 172 9.39 37.63 1.36
CA ASP A 172 9.86 38.87 0.73
C ASP A 172 8.91 40.08 0.89
N THR A 173 7.85 39.96 1.70
CA THR A 173 6.89 41.04 1.98
C THR A 173 6.99 41.64 3.38
N ALA A 174 8.06 41.33 4.12
CA ALA A 174 8.35 41.95 5.41
C ALA A 174 9.67 42.75 5.36
N ARG A 175 9.64 43.90 4.69
CA ARG A 175 10.66 44.95 4.87
C ARG A 175 10.08 46.34 4.72
#